data_AF-A0A8D3A1V2-F1
#
_entry.id   AF-A0A8D3A1V2-F1
#
_cell.length_a   1.000
_cell.length_b   1.000
_cell.length_c   1.000
_cell.angle_alpha   90.00
_cell.angle_beta   90.00
_cell.angle_gamma   90.00
#
_symmetry.space_group_name_H-M   'P 1'
#
loop_
_entity.id
_entity.type
_entity.pdbx_description
1 polymer ?
#
loop_
_entity_poly.entity_id
_entity_poly.type
_entity_poly.pdbx_seq_one_letter_code
_entity_poly.pdbx_strand_id
1 'polypeptide(L)'
;MTWNRTLTFCTRVIGVPPMVTKICCRLRQVQSLLHEGGAASPDGILCSLGIDSRYNDGCTELAKYLFYGLYGRNHLNLDHALEEFPEEMLDDVILLIKAQCVHLYCNPLNYTYLLPYVSHWRNLHLYCMTEAEYEDEEAAEEFKISSFVTMVQDCYRIGVPYSSQGHVQKFDMFMVEKWPLIQAFALEGIGGGSFFTLKYELMDMSEKLWQVYTRLDPVSLDSLLTEVSLTSVIHLHLSILELSEAQAGEAFRTYYSHGLISSNINDKSQSQQPFMLFGKHSSSEDLENYSFNFPSESHQVRNTGPRGSAATHMVLQCVAPKGPLTCSRTYFFGTTHSPYLGEEIKILLSQIYSAAVQSVLSGIKCYSCSSSASKAKEVAENTFLVALDSMNLSQYRSFLRSKCEFSIQAVNKQGRIIPLTDKESRYVVKTASMTVPDIPDLQRDRGNLGSVVFSESFLESSINIQQRGTIRIQFSLNMNRLLSHSTKGKSDSHINKQDESIRYWKIIFFSEGLLFIHSQYGSVTLPKDHIKTIKFYDPVCMRTVHTVSCF
;
A
#
# COMPACT_ATOMS: atom_id res chain seq x y z
N MET A 1 -27.74 -1.76 15.77
CA MET A 1 -27.77 -1.86 14.30
C MET A 1 -26.52 -2.59 13.84
N THR A 2 -26.69 -3.84 13.42
CA THR A 2 -25.66 -4.78 12.98
C THR A 2 -25.09 -4.38 11.62
N TRP A 3 -23.80 -4.07 11.54
CA TRP A 3 -23.07 -3.98 10.28
C TRP A 3 -22.18 -5.22 10.12
N ASN A 4 -22.80 -6.30 9.63
CA ASN A 4 -22.10 -7.36 8.91
C ASN A 4 -21.86 -6.84 7.49
N ARG A 5 -20.60 -6.72 7.05
CA ARG A 5 -20.24 -6.79 5.63
C ARG A 5 -18.74 -7.06 5.49
N THR A 6 -18.42 -8.35 5.48
CA THR A 6 -17.35 -8.90 4.66
C THR A 6 -17.59 -8.46 3.23
N LEU A 7 -16.76 -7.56 2.71
CA LEU A 7 -16.83 -7.12 1.32
C LEU A 7 -15.96 -8.07 0.49
N THR A 8 -16.60 -9.15 0.01
CA THR A 8 -16.05 -10.03 -1.01
C THR A 8 -15.89 -9.24 -2.31
N PHE A 9 -14.68 -9.21 -2.87
CA PHE A 9 -14.41 -8.68 -4.20
C PHE A 9 -15.22 -9.47 -5.23
N CYS A 10 -16.16 -8.82 -5.90
CA CYS A 10 -16.74 -9.33 -7.13
C CYS A 10 -17.06 -8.17 -8.06
N THR A 11 -16.02 -7.58 -8.66
CA THR A 11 -16.18 -6.79 -9.89
C THR A 11 -16.36 -7.75 -11.05
N ARG A 12 -17.57 -8.31 -11.19
CA ARG A 12 -18.04 -8.86 -12.47
C ARG A 12 -18.37 -7.68 -13.38
N VAL A 13 -17.35 -7.13 -14.04
CA VAL A 13 -17.60 -6.39 -15.29
C VAL A 13 -18.02 -7.44 -16.30
N ILE A 14 -19.27 -7.35 -16.75
CA ILE A 14 -19.84 -8.27 -17.72
C ILE A 14 -18.98 -8.21 -19.00
N GLY A 15 -18.30 -9.30 -19.33
CA GLY A 15 -17.88 -9.62 -20.70
C GLY A 15 -16.38 -9.66 -21.04
N VAL A 16 -15.45 -9.28 -20.16
CA VAL A 16 -14.00 -9.33 -20.48
C VAL A 16 -13.21 -9.84 -19.26
N PRO A 17 -12.26 -10.78 -19.41
CA PRO A 17 -11.43 -11.22 -18.28
C PRO A 17 -10.70 -10.02 -17.63
N PRO A 18 -10.61 -9.95 -16.29
CA PRO A 18 -10.02 -8.80 -15.61
C PRO A 18 -8.57 -8.53 -16.02
N MET A 19 -7.82 -9.54 -16.45
CA MET A 19 -6.44 -9.40 -16.95
C MET A 19 -6.37 -8.60 -18.26
N VAL A 20 -7.26 -8.89 -19.21
CA VAL A 20 -7.34 -8.22 -20.52
C VAL A 20 -7.59 -6.73 -20.38
N THR A 21 -8.51 -6.35 -19.49
CA THR A 21 -8.84 -4.93 -19.26
C THR A 21 -7.65 -4.18 -18.66
N LYS A 22 -6.89 -4.82 -17.77
CA LYS A 22 -5.72 -4.18 -17.13
C LYS A 22 -4.62 -3.90 -18.17
N ILE A 23 -4.34 -4.83 -19.10
CA ILE A 23 -3.19 -4.72 -20.02
C ILE A 23 -3.39 -3.59 -21.02
N CYS A 24 -4.57 -3.50 -21.62
CA CYS A 24 -4.87 -2.41 -22.56
C CYS A 24 -4.86 -1.03 -21.88
N CYS A 25 -5.18 -0.94 -20.58
CA CYS A 25 -5.22 0.34 -19.87
C CYS A 25 -3.84 0.99 -19.74
N ARG A 26 -2.79 0.23 -19.39
CA ARG A 26 -1.42 0.76 -19.28
C ARG A 26 -0.91 1.26 -20.63
N LEU A 27 -1.09 0.47 -21.69
CA LEU A 27 -0.73 0.87 -23.04
C LEU A 27 -1.43 2.18 -23.44
N ARG A 28 -2.75 2.29 -23.20
CA ARG A 28 -3.51 3.51 -23.54
C ARG A 28 -3.05 4.75 -22.79
N GLN A 29 -2.58 4.60 -21.54
CA GLN A 29 -2.00 5.73 -20.79
C GLN A 29 -0.67 6.19 -21.40
N VAL A 30 0.12 5.27 -21.95
CA VAL A 30 1.33 5.63 -22.70
C VAL A 30 0.94 6.30 -24.04
N GLN A 31 -0.03 5.73 -24.77
CA GLN A 31 -0.51 6.29 -26.03
C GLN A 31 -1.17 7.68 -25.87
N SER A 32 -1.76 8.00 -24.70
CA SER A 32 -2.34 9.33 -24.48
C SER A 32 -1.30 10.44 -24.50
N LEU A 33 -0.04 10.15 -24.13
CA LEU A 33 1.07 11.11 -24.20
C LEU A 33 1.36 11.56 -25.65
N LEU A 34 0.96 10.76 -26.64
CA LEU A 34 1.13 11.05 -28.07
C LEU A 34 0.01 11.93 -28.62
N HIS A 35 -1.10 12.10 -27.89
CA HIS A 35 -2.22 12.94 -28.30
C HIS A 35 -2.18 14.34 -27.66
N GLU A 36 -1.51 14.49 -26.52
CA GLU A 36 -1.54 15.70 -25.70
C GLU A 36 -0.69 16.87 -26.24
N GLY A 37 0.22 16.63 -27.20
CA GLY A 37 1.25 17.58 -27.62
C GLY A 37 0.99 18.39 -28.91
N GLY A 38 -0.14 18.19 -29.58
CA GLY A 38 -0.41 18.84 -30.87
C GLY A 38 0.71 18.61 -31.89
N ALA A 39 1.09 19.63 -32.65
CA ALA A 39 2.13 19.53 -33.66
C ALA A 39 3.55 19.31 -33.11
N ALA A 40 3.77 19.12 -31.79
CA ALA A 40 5.08 18.90 -31.16
C ALA A 40 5.21 17.55 -30.43
N SER A 41 4.19 16.68 -30.47
CA SER A 41 4.30 15.31 -29.93
C SER A 41 5.07 14.40 -30.89
N PRO A 42 5.80 13.39 -30.37
CA PRO A 42 6.37 12.36 -31.21
C PRO A 42 5.26 11.51 -31.84
N ASP A 43 5.56 10.90 -32.98
CA ASP A 43 4.65 10.02 -33.72
C ASP A 43 4.58 8.62 -33.07
N GLY A 44 5.65 8.24 -32.37
CA GLY A 44 5.70 7.05 -31.53
C GLY A 44 6.80 7.09 -30.49
N ILE A 45 6.73 6.16 -29.53
CA ILE A 45 7.74 5.94 -28.50
C ILE A 45 8.49 4.65 -28.85
N LEU A 46 9.80 4.75 -29.07
CA LEU A 46 10.68 3.63 -29.31
C LEU A 46 11.25 3.12 -27.99
N CYS A 47 11.07 1.83 -27.74
CA CYS A 47 11.57 1.13 -26.57
C CYS A 47 12.24 -0.16 -27.02
N SER A 48 13.57 -0.21 -26.94
CA SER A 48 14.37 -1.38 -27.28
C SER A 48 15.03 -1.89 -26.01
N LEU A 49 14.93 -3.19 -25.75
CA LEU A 49 15.52 -3.83 -24.58
C LEU A 49 16.94 -4.34 -24.89
N GLY A 50 17.66 -4.76 -23.84
CA GLY A 50 18.95 -5.43 -23.99
C GLY A 50 20.07 -4.63 -24.62
N ILE A 51 20.98 -5.38 -25.24
CA ILE A 51 22.18 -4.86 -25.89
C ILE A 51 21.84 -3.86 -27.01
N ASP A 52 20.69 -4.01 -27.67
CA ASP A 52 20.25 -3.18 -28.80
C ASP A 52 20.05 -1.70 -28.42
N SER A 53 19.74 -1.40 -27.17
CA SER A 53 19.73 -0.04 -26.61
C SER A 53 20.88 0.26 -25.65
N ARG A 54 21.90 -0.62 -25.61
CA ARG A 54 22.97 -0.63 -24.60
C ARG A 54 22.43 -0.70 -23.16
N TYR A 55 21.43 -1.56 -22.95
CA TYR A 55 20.77 -1.80 -21.67
C TYR A 55 20.18 -0.51 -21.08
N ASN A 56 19.45 0.25 -21.90
CA ASN A 56 18.89 1.52 -21.46
C ASN A 56 17.81 1.31 -20.36
N ASP A 57 18.10 1.80 -19.14
CA ASP A 57 17.21 1.61 -17.99
C ASP A 57 15.80 2.21 -18.18
N GLY A 58 15.66 3.27 -18.97
CA GLY A 58 14.34 3.88 -19.23
C GLY A 58 13.46 3.01 -20.15
N CYS A 59 14.06 2.34 -21.12
CA CYS A 59 13.39 1.32 -21.93
C CYS A 59 12.96 0.12 -21.07
N THR A 60 13.85 -0.38 -20.21
CA THR A 60 13.52 -1.45 -19.24
C THR A 60 12.39 -1.03 -18.30
N GLU A 61 12.37 0.22 -17.82
CA GLU A 61 11.31 0.73 -16.95
C GLU A 61 9.95 0.79 -17.67
N LEU A 62 9.92 1.20 -18.94
CA LEU A 62 8.70 1.20 -19.77
C LEU A 62 8.19 -0.22 -20.01
N ALA A 63 9.06 -1.15 -20.39
CA ALA A 63 8.69 -2.55 -20.59
C ALA A 63 8.18 -3.17 -19.29
N LYS A 64 8.86 -2.95 -18.17
CA LYS A 64 8.41 -3.38 -16.83
C LYS A 64 7.01 -2.87 -16.52
N TYR A 65 6.71 -1.61 -16.85
CA TYR A 65 5.37 -1.05 -16.68
C TYR A 65 4.35 -1.76 -17.58
N LEU A 66 4.60 -1.92 -18.87
CA LEU A 66 3.65 -2.54 -19.81
C LEU A 66 3.41 -4.03 -19.52
N PHE A 67 4.45 -4.75 -19.10
CA PHE A 67 4.46 -6.20 -18.91
C PHE A 67 4.45 -6.62 -17.44
N TYR A 68 3.81 -5.84 -16.57
CA TYR A 68 3.43 -6.28 -15.21
C TYR A 68 4.62 -6.67 -14.32
N GLY A 69 5.79 -6.09 -14.57
CA GLY A 69 6.99 -6.41 -13.82
C GLY A 69 7.85 -7.53 -14.43
N LEU A 70 7.48 -8.10 -15.59
CA LEU A 70 8.25 -9.16 -16.27
C LEU A 70 9.74 -8.80 -16.42
N TYR A 71 10.03 -7.56 -16.81
CA TYR A 71 11.39 -7.04 -16.98
C TYR A 71 11.95 -6.35 -15.72
N GLY A 72 11.59 -6.85 -14.53
CA GLY A 72 11.98 -6.26 -13.26
C GLY A 72 13.11 -7.04 -12.57
N ARG A 73 14.23 -6.36 -12.26
CA ARG A 73 15.42 -6.93 -11.55
C ARG A 73 15.19 -7.53 -10.15
N ASN A 74 13.96 -7.63 -9.64
CA ASN A 74 13.65 -8.12 -8.28
C ASN A 74 12.53 -9.19 -8.31
N HIS A 75 12.85 -10.39 -8.79
CA HIS A 75 11.97 -11.56 -8.70
C HIS A 75 12.04 -12.19 -7.30
N LEU A 76 11.46 -11.54 -6.29
CA LEU A 76 11.22 -12.21 -4.99
C LEU A 76 9.88 -12.95 -4.96
N ASN A 77 9.01 -12.83 -5.98
CA ASN A 77 7.62 -13.31 -5.91
C ASN A 77 7.03 -13.85 -7.23
N LEU A 78 7.82 -14.19 -8.25
CA LEU A 78 7.27 -14.94 -9.39
C LEU A 78 7.71 -16.40 -9.24
N ASP A 79 6.78 -17.21 -8.73
CA ASP A 79 6.88 -18.66 -8.55
C ASP A 79 7.74 -19.32 -9.64
N HIS A 80 8.87 -19.92 -9.24
CA HIS A 80 9.59 -21.10 -9.75
C HIS A 80 9.67 -21.41 -11.27
N ALA A 81 9.19 -20.56 -12.18
CA ALA A 81 9.05 -20.86 -13.60
C ALA A 81 9.95 -19.99 -14.50
N LEU A 82 10.51 -18.89 -13.98
CA LEU A 82 11.44 -18.02 -14.72
C LEU A 82 12.90 -18.12 -14.23
N GLU A 83 13.19 -18.95 -13.20
CA GLU A 83 14.56 -19.16 -12.69
C GLU A 83 15.48 -19.89 -13.68
N GLU A 84 14.95 -20.40 -14.81
CA GLU A 84 15.71 -21.21 -15.76
C GLU A 84 16.39 -20.43 -16.90
N PHE A 85 16.14 -19.12 -17.09
CA PHE A 85 16.68 -18.37 -18.24
C PHE A 85 17.50 -17.13 -17.85
N PRO A 86 18.67 -16.89 -18.47
CA PRO A 86 19.42 -15.65 -18.34
C PRO A 86 18.56 -14.45 -18.77
N GLU A 87 18.60 -13.36 -17.98
CA GLU A 87 17.88 -12.09 -18.25
C GLU A 87 18.15 -11.57 -19.68
N GLU A 88 19.36 -11.81 -20.18
CA GLU A 88 19.82 -11.46 -21.54
C GLU A 88 19.02 -12.11 -22.67
N MET A 89 18.36 -13.25 -22.43
CA MET A 89 17.56 -13.94 -23.47
C MET A 89 16.17 -13.34 -23.65
N LEU A 90 15.64 -12.64 -22.64
CA LEU A 90 14.31 -12.01 -22.70
C LEU A 90 14.33 -10.61 -23.31
N ASP A 91 15.53 -10.08 -23.52
CA ASP A 91 15.79 -8.69 -23.85
C ASP A 91 15.80 -8.40 -25.38
N ASP A 92 15.69 -9.42 -26.24
CA ASP A 92 15.59 -9.27 -27.70
C ASP A 92 14.17 -8.88 -28.14
N VAL A 93 13.78 -7.66 -27.74
CA VAL A 93 12.43 -7.11 -27.90
C VAL A 93 12.50 -5.62 -28.28
N ILE A 94 11.78 -5.26 -29.33
CA ILE A 94 11.66 -3.86 -29.80
C ILE A 94 10.18 -3.50 -29.86
N LEU A 95 9.82 -2.43 -29.18
CA LEU A 95 8.49 -1.84 -29.17
C LEU A 95 8.51 -0.47 -29.84
N LEU A 96 7.58 -0.24 -30.75
CA LEU A 96 7.23 1.10 -31.21
C LEU A 96 5.74 1.36 -30.96
N ILE A 97 5.47 2.18 -29.94
CA ILE A 97 4.13 2.51 -29.50
C ILE A 97 3.69 3.79 -30.21
N LYS A 98 2.71 3.69 -31.10
CA LYS A 98 2.09 4.84 -31.78
C LYS A 98 0.73 5.15 -31.17
N ALA A 99 0.16 6.29 -31.54
CA ALA A 99 -1.13 6.77 -31.03
C ALA A 99 -2.28 5.75 -31.17
N GLN A 100 -2.31 5.01 -32.28
CA GLN A 100 -3.43 4.11 -32.63
C GLN A 100 -3.00 2.67 -32.91
N CYS A 101 -1.71 2.36 -32.93
CA CYS A 101 -1.18 1.01 -33.16
C CYS A 101 0.11 0.79 -32.36
N VAL A 102 0.52 -0.47 -32.26
CA VAL A 102 1.78 -0.85 -31.62
C VAL A 102 2.48 -1.82 -32.55
N HIS A 103 3.77 -1.58 -32.77
CA HIS A 103 4.62 -2.55 -33.42
C HIS A 103 5.49 -3.24 -32.36
N LEU A 104 5.61 -4.55 -32.46
CA LEU A 104 6.40 -5.38 -31.57
C LEU A 104 7.24 -6.34 -32.40
N TYR A 105 8.56 -6.21 -32.32
CA TYR A 105 9.48 -7.27 -32.69
C TYR A 105 9.86 -8.07 -31.44
N CYS A 106 9.90 -9.38 -31.56
CA CYS A 106 10.47 -10.27 -30.55
C CYS A 106 10.95 -11.57 -31.21
N ASN A 107 11.96 -12.22 -30.63
CA ASN A 107 12.36 -13.57 -31.04
C ASN A 107 11.30 -14.64 -30.67
N PRO A 108 11.38 -15.86 -31.25
CA PRO A 108 10.39 -16.92 -31.00
C PRO A 108 10.26 -17.31 -29.52
N LEU A 109 11.36 -17.25 -28.77
CA LEU A 109 11.38 -17.52 -27.34
C LEU A 109 10.51 -16.50 -26.58
N ASN A 110 10.74 -15.21 -26.80
CA ASN A 110 9.99 -14.13 -26.16
C ASN A 110 8.51 -14.10 -26.57
N TYR A 111 8.18 -14.54 -27.79
CA TYR A 111 6.81 -14.57 -28.26
C TYR A 111 5.88 -15.32 -27.31
N THR A 112 6.29 -16.48 -26.81
CA THR A 112 5.46 -17.30 -25.89
C THR A 112 5.16 -16.58 -24.56
N TYR A 113 6.13 -15.84 -24.02
CA TYR A 113 5.99 -15.10 -22.77
C TYR A 113 5.24 -13.77 -22.94
N LEU A 114 5.40 -13.11 -24.09
CA LEU A 114 4.77 -11.83 -24.38
C LEU A 114 3.31 -11.97 -24.81
N LEU A 115 2.96 -13.08 -25.46
CA LEU A 115 1.62 -13.31 -26.03
C LEU A 115 0.46 -13.10 -25.03
N PRO A 116 0.53 -13.57 -23.76
CA PRO A 116 -0.51 -13.29 -22.76
C PRO A 116 -0.73 -11.78 -22.51
N TYR A 117 0.32 -10.96 -22.66
CA TYR A 117 0.25 -9.52 -22.47
C TYR A 117 -0.23 -8.80 -23.74
N VAL A 118 0.31 -9.15 -24.91
CA VAL A 118 0.13 -8.34 -26.12
C VAL A 118 -1.07 -8.77 -26.97
N SER A 119 -1.57 -9.99 -26.80
CA SER A 119 -2.69 -10.56 -27.60
C SER A 119 -3.96 -9.71 -27.65
N HIS A 120 -4.15 -8.80 -26.68
CA HIS A 120 -5.33 -7.93 -26.59
C HIS A 120 -5.06 -6.47 -26.96
N TRP A 121 -3.83 -6.14 -27.38
CA TRP A 121 -3.51 -4.81 -27.88
C TRP A 121 -4.21 -4.56 -29.21
N ARG A 122 -4.83 -3.38 -29.35
CA ARG A 122 -5.51 -3.00 -30.58
C ARG A 122 -4.47 -2.60 -31.62
N ASN A 123 -4.67 -3.03 -32.87
CA ASN A 123 -3.79 -2.73 -33.99
C ASN A 123 -2.32 -3.09 -33.67
N LEU A 124 -2.11 -4.31 -33.14
CA LEU A 124 -0.78 -4.87 -32.92
C LEU A 124 -0.22 -5.39 -34.23
N HIS A 125 0.98 -4.92 -34.60
CA HIS A 125 1.81 -5.47 -35.67
C HIS A 125 2.95 -6.25 -35.04
N LEU A 126 2.93 -7.57 -35.19
CA LEU A 126 3.92 -8.47 -34.60
C LEU A 126 4.93 -8.92 -35.67
N TYR A 127 6.21 -8.79 -35.35
CA TYR A 127 7.35 -9.21 -36.17
C TYR A 127 8.11 -10.28 -35.40
N CYS A 128 7.92 -11.54 -35.76
CA CYS A 128 8.54 -12.69 -35.11
C CYS A 128 8.75 -13.77 -36.16
N MET A 129 9.96 -14.32 -36.24
CA MET A 129 10.25 -15.49 -37.08
C MET A 129 9.69 -16.75 -36.44
N THR A 130 9.64 -17.83 -37.19
CA THR A 130 9.45 -19.16 -36.62
C THR A 130 10.73 -19.65 -35.95
N GLU A 131 10.62 -20.64 -35.04
CA GLU A 131 11.80 -21.24 -34.39
C GLU A 131 12.81 -21.77 -35.41
N ALA A 132 12.34 -22.40 -36.48
CA ALA A 132 13.20 -22.97 -37.53
C ALA A 132 13.91 -21.90 -38.38
N GLU A 133 13.25 -20.76 -38.65
CA GLU A 133 13.87 -19.66 -39.38
C GLU A 133 14.90 -18.91 -38.51
N TYR A 134 14.68 -18.87 -37.19
CA TYR A 134 15.55 -18.20 -36.23
C TYR A 134 16.86 -18.96 -35.94
N GLU A 135 16.99 -20.22 -36.40
CA GLU A 135 18.25 -20.97 -36.29
C GLU A 135 19.38 -20.37 -37.16
N ASP A 136 19.02 -19.61 -38.21
CA ASP A 136 19.96 -18.85 -39.03
C ASP A 136 20.18 -17.46 -38.42
N GLU A 137 21.29 -17.30 -37.69
CA GLU A 137 21.65 -16.06 -36.99
C GLU A 137 21.76 -14.85 -37.94
N GLU A 138 22.27 -15.04 -39.16
CA GLU A 138 22.43 -13.95 -40.12
C GLU A 138 21.05 -13.49 -40.62
N ALA A 139 20.21 -14.44 -41.03
CA ALA A 139 18.84 -14.14 -41.44
C ALA A 139 18.00 -13.53 -40.30
N ALA A 140 18.21 -13.97 -39.05
CA ALA A 140 17.54 -13.44 -37.88
C ALA A 140 17.89 -11.95 -37.62
N GLU A 141 19.18 -11.61 -37.70
CA GLU A 141 19.61 -10.22 -37.56
C GLU A 141 19.12 -9.33 -38.71
N GLU A 142 19.16 -9.81 -39.96
CA GLU A 142 18.59 -9.09 -41.10
C GLU A 142 17.07 -8.86 -40.96
N PHE A 143 16.35 -9.88 -40.49
CA PHE A 143 14.91 -9.77 -40.23
C PHE A 143 14.59 -8.76 -39.13
N LYS A 144 15.38 -8.72 -38.05
CA LYS A 144 15.25 -7.72 -36.98
C LYS A 144 15.44 -6.30 -37.51
N ILE A 145 16.51 -6.07 -38.28
CA ILE A 145 16.82 -4.74 -38.86
C ILE A 145 15.73 -4.31 -39.83
N SER A 146 15.31 -5.17 -40.75
CA SER A 146 14.25 -4.87 -41.73
C SER A 146 12.88 -4.64 -41.07
N SER A 147 12.57 -5.40 -40.02
CA SER A 147 11.40 -5.17 -39.17
C SER A 147 11.47 -3.79 -38.54
N PHE A 148 12.60 -3.43 -37.92
CA PHE A 148 12.78 -2.11 -37.31
C PHE A 148 12.61 -0.97 -38.33
N VAL A 149 13.21 -1.06 -39.52
CA VAL A 149 13.03 -0.09 -40.61
C VAL A 149 11.54 0.08 -40.95
N THR A 150 10.81 -1.03 -41.08
CA THR A 150 9.37 -1.03 -41.37
C THR A 150 8.57 -0.37 -40.25
N MET A 151 8.92 -0.60 -38.98
CA MET A 151 8.23 -0.02 -37.82
C MET A 151 8.27 1.52 -37.86
N VAL A 152 9.45 2.09 -38.17
CA VAL A 152 9.70 3.55 -38.09
C VAL A 152 9.38 4.32 -39.37
N GLN A 153 9.12 3.66 -40.49
CA GLN A 153 9.04 4.31 -41.82
C GLN A 153 8.05 5.49 -41.92
N ASP A 154 6.95 5.43 -41.16
CA ASP A 154 5.87 6.44 -41.17
C ASP A 154 5.99 7.46 -40.01
N CYS A 155 7.14 7.51 -39.35
CA CYS A 155 7.42 8.47 -38.29
C CYS A 155 8.30 9.60 -38.80
N TYR A 156 8.15 10.79 -38.21
CA TYR A 156 9.10 11.90 -38.37
C TYR A 156 9.78 12.21 -37.03
N ARG A 157 9.03 12.16 -35.93
CA ARG A 157 9.53 12.34 -34.56
C ARG A 157 9.36 11.08 -33.74
N ILE A 158 10.42 10.70 -33.05
CA ILE A 158 10.44 9.49 -32.23
C ILE A 158 10.83 9.85 -30.80
N GLY A 159 9.95 9.52 -29.88
CA GLY A 159 10.18 9.65 -28.45
C GLY A 159 11.00 8.47 -27.92
N VAL A 160 11.94 8.73 -27.02
CA VAL A 160 12.77 7.70 -26.39
C VAL A 160 12.65 7.85 -24.87
N PRO A 161 12.36 6.76 -24.11
CA PRO A 161 12.45 6.77 -22.65
C PRO A 161 13.93 6.67 -22.25
N TYR A 162 14.67 7.77 -22.36
CA TYR A 162 16.13 7.76 -22.22
C TYR A 162 16.62 7.52 -20.78
N SER A 163 15.87 7.99 -19.78
CA SER A 163 16.23 7.95 -18.37
C SER A 163 15.19 7.17 -17.55
N SER A 164 15.63 6.56 -16.45
CA SER A 164 14.74 5.94 -15.46
C SER A 164 14.58 6.83 -14.23
N GLN A 165 13.51 6.64 -13.45
CA GLN A 165 13.29 7.43 -12.22
C GLN A 165 14.45 7.33 -11.21
N GLY A 166 15.14 6.18 -11.17
CA GLY A 166 16.28 5.95 -10.29
C GLY A 166 17.63 6.43 -10.85
N HIS A 167 17.71 6.68 -12.15
CA HIS A 167 18.94 7.05 -12.84
C HIS A 167 18.65 8.09 -13.93
N VAL A 168 18.50 9.35 -13.48
CA VAL A 168 18.21 10.50 -14.35
C VAL A 168 19.49 10.92 -15.07
N GLN A 169 19.45 10.93 -16.40
CA GLN A 169 20.55 11.34 -17.26
C GLN A 169 20.12 12.48 -18.17
N LYS A 170 21.07 13.35 -18.54
CA LYS A 170 20.80 14.40 -19.53
C LYS A 170 20.62 13.75 -20.90
N PHE A 171 19.52 14.06 -21.57
CA PHE A 171 19.24 13.55 -22.91
C PHE A 171 20.35 13.95 -23.89
N ASP A 172 20.93 12.95 -24.56
CA ASP A 172 21.92 13.12 -25.61
C ASP A 172 21.56 12.25 -26.81
N MET A 173 21.12 12.92 -27.87
CA MET A 173 20.72 12.28 -29.13
C MET A 173 21.85 11.47 -29.76
N PHE A 174 23.11 11.91 -29.61
CA PHE A 174 24.27 11.20 -30.17
C PHE A 174 24.60 9.92 -29.39
N MET A 175 24.16 9.82 -28.13
CA MET A 175 24.26 8.58 -27.37
C MET A 175 23.22 7.57 -27.83
N VAL A 176 22.03 8.02 -28.23
CA VAL A 176 21.02 7.17 -28.87
C VAL A 176 21.48 6.71 -30.26
N GLU A 177 22.10 7.58 -31.06
CA GLU A 177 22.65 7.19 -32.37
C GLU A 177 23.64 6.02 -32.22
N LYS A 178 24.39 5.94 -31.11
CA LYS A 178 25.37 4.87 -30.84
C LYS A 178 24.75 3.53 -30.43
N TRP A 179 23.44 3.43 -30.26
CA TRP A 179 22.77 2.17 -29.94
C TRP A 179 22.97 1.17 -31.09
N PRO A 180 23.30 -0.11 -30.84
CA PRO A 180 23.54 -1.09 -31.90
C PRO A 180 22.40 -1.18 -32.93
N LEU A 181 21.14 -1.21 -32.47
CA LEU A 181 19.98 -1.22 -33.36
C LEU A 181 19.88 0.04 -34.23
N ILE A 182 20.20 1.20 -33.65
CA ILE A 182 20.16 2.49 -34.36
C ILE A 182 21.31 2.59 -35.36
N GLN A 183 22.49 2.07 -35.03
CA GLN A 183 23.61 1.97 -35.96
C GLN A 183 23.30 1.02 -37.12
N ALA A 184 22.63 -0.10 -36.85
CA ALA A 184 22.23 -1.07 -37.87
C ALA A 184 21.22 -0.47 -38.89
N PHE A 185 20.42 0.52 -38.48
CA PHE A 185 19.56 1.25 -39.41
C PHE A 185 20.35 1.97 -40.53
N ALA A 186 21.60 2.37 -40.29
CA ALA A 186 22.39 3.06 -41.31
C ALA A 186 22.98 2.12 -42.37
N LEU A 187 22.88 0.80 -42.20
CA LEU A 187 23.42 -0.18 -43.15
C LEU A 187 22.75 -0.05 -44.52
N GLU A 188 23.56 -0.06 -45.59
CA GLU A 188 23.06 -0.07 -46.96
C GLU A 188 22.49 -1.45 -47.32
N GLY A 189 21.40 -1.47 -48.09
CA GLY A 189 20.74 -2.70 -48.55
C GLY A 189 19.64 -3.21 -47.61
N ILE A 190 19.97 -3.45 -46.35
CA ILE A 190 19.04 -4.03 -45.34
C ILE A 190 18.45 -2.95 -44.42
N GLY A 191 19.23 -1.91 -44.13
CA GLY A 191 18.82 -0.77 -43.31
C GLY A 191 18.13 0.34 -44.09
N GLY A 192 17.93 1.48 -43.44
CA GLY A 192 17.40 2.70 -44.05
C GLY A 192 18.41 3.49 -44.88
N GLY A 193 19.69 3.09 -44.91
CA GLY A 193 20.74 3.68 -45.76
C GLY A 193 21.18 5.11 -45.39
N SER A 194 20.82 5.59 -44.20
CA SER A 194 21.25 6.89 -43.66
C SER A 194 21.31 6.83 -42.14
N PHE A 195 22.09 7.71 -41.51
CA PHE A 195 22.05 7.89 -40.05
C PHE A 195 20.62 8.16 -39.57
N PHE A 196 20.28 7.59 -38.42
CA PHE A 196 18.90 7.60 -37.92
C PHE A 196 18.47 9.02 -37.56
N THR A 197 19.32 9.76 -36.86
CA THR A 197 19.08 11.15 -36.43
C THR A 197 19.13 12.19 -37.54
N LEU A 198 19.58 11.82 -38.75
CA LEU A 198 19.41 12.67 -39.94
C LEU A 198 18.00 12.52 -40.54
N LYS A 199 17.37 11.36 -40.35
CA LYS A 199 16.04 11.06 -40.90
C LYS A 199 14.91 11.35 -39.92
N TYR A 200 15.12 11.09 -38.63
CA TYR A 200 14.10 11.24 -37.59
C TYR A 200 14.57 12.19 -36.49
N GLU A 201 13.66 13.04 -36.01
CA GLU A 201 13.90 13.92 -34.87
C GLU A 201 13.63 13.17 -33.55
N LEU A 202 14.65 13.06 -32.70
CA LEU A 202 14.55 12.35 -31.42
C LEU A 202 14.15 13.28 -30.28
N MET A 203 13.26 12.79 -29.40
CA MET A 203 12.77 13.53 -28.25
C MET A 203 12.84 12.68 -26.98
N ASP A 204 13.16 13.30 -25.85
CA ASP A 204 13.08 12.63 -24.54
C ASP A 204 11.62 12.52 -24.06
N MET A 205 11.20 11.30 -23.69
CA MET A 205 9.87 11.02 -23.13
C MET A 205 9.90 10.60 -21.65
N SER A 206 11.07 10.56 -21.03
CA SER A 206 11.29 10.02 -19.68
C SER A 206 10.38 10.65 -18.63
N GLU A 207 10.39 11.99 -18.50
CA GLU A 207 9.58 12.70 -17.49
C GLU A 207 8.07 12.51 -17.68
N LYS A 208 7.59 12.53 -18.92
CA LYS A 208 6.17 12.30 -19.23
C LYS A 208 5.74 10.89 -18.88
N LEU A 209 6.61 9.91 -19.13
CA LEU A 209 6.36 8.52 -18.79
C LEU A 209 6.38 8.29 -17.27
N TRP A 210 7.26 8.97 -16.54
CA TRP A 210 7.28 8.90 -15.08
C TRP A 210 5.95 9.31 -14.45
N GLN A 211 5.28 10.35 -14.99
CA GLN A 211 3.94 10.78 -14.56
C GLN A 211 2.85 9.72 -14.83
N VAL A 212 3.08 8.82 -15.78
CA VAL A 212 2.21 7.65 -16.03
C VAL A 212 2.51 6.56 -15.01
N TYR A 213 3.79 6.28 -14.75
CA TYR A 213 4.22 5.21 -13.84
C TYR A 213 3.82 5.47 -12.37
N THR A 214 3.77 6.73 -11.93
CA THR A 214 3.40 7.10 -10.55
C THR A 214 1.93 6.83 -10.22
N ARG A 215 1.05 6.74 -11.22
CA ARG A 215 -0.39 6.52 -11.00
C ARG A 215 -0.65 5.13 -10.44
N LEU A 216 -1.44 5.05 -9.37
CA LEU A 216 -1.88 3.78 -8.83
C LEU A 216 -2.93 3.16 -9.76
N ASP A 217 -2.55 2.07 -10.42
CA ASP A 217 -3.44 1.27 -11.27
C ASP A 217 -3.79 -0.06 -10.58
N PRO A 218 -4.73 -0.86 -11.13
CA PRO A 218 -5.13 -2.12 -10.52
C PRO A 218 -4.01 -3.16 -10.37
N VAL A 219 -2.89 -3.00 -11.06
CA VAL A 219 -1.74 -3.93 -11.00
C VAL A 219 -0.80 -3.50 -9.87
N SER A 220 -0.49 -2.21 -9.81
CA SER A 220 0.26 -1.62 -8.70
C SER A 220 -0.51 -1.74 -7.38
N LEU A 221 -1.84 -1.66 -7.39
CA LEU A 221 -2.65 -1.88 -6.19
C LEU A 221 -2.57 -3.33 -5.71
N ASP A 222 -2.55 -4.30 -6.62
CA ASP A 222 -2.43 -5.72 -6.29
C ASP A 222 -1.07 -6.02 -5.64
N SER A 223 0.01 -5.50 -6.23
CA SER A 223 1.35 -5.55 -5.62
C SER A 223 1.37 -4.93 -4.23
N LEU A 224 0.70 -3.77 -4.06
CA LEU A 224 0.63 -3.07 -2.78
C LEU A 224 -0.14 -3.87 -1.72
N LEU A 225 -1.21 -4.57 -2.10
CA LEU A 225 -2.00 -5.40 -1.19
C LEU A 225 -1.22 -6.63 -0.70
N THR A 226 -0.42 -7.24 -1.59
CA THR A 226 0.41 -8.40 -1.25
C THR A 226 1.49 -8.06 -0.23
N GLU A 227 2.09 -6.87 -0.31
CA GLU A 227 3.12 -6.40 0.64
C GLU A 227 2.59 -6.22 2.08
N VAL A 228 1.31 -5.89 2.25
CA VAL A 228 0.71 -5.60 3.57
C VAL A 228 0.49 -6.85 4.42
N SER A 229 0.44 -8.03 3.81
CA SER A 229 0.05 -9.27 4.49
C SER A 229 1.14 -9.86 5.42
N LEU A 230 2.31 -9.21 5.56
CA LEU A 230 3.48 -9.71 6.28
C LEU A 230 3.70 -9.15 7.70
N THR A 231 2.72 -8.48 8.31
CA THR A 231 2.85 -8.05 9.71
C THR A 231 2.60 -9.20 10.69
N SER A 232 3.60 -10.08 10.78
CA SER A 232 3.70 -11.13 11.79
C SER A 232 3.65 -10.53 13.20
N VAL A 233 2.70 -11.03 13.98
CA VAL A 233 2.46 -10.69 15.38
C VAL A 233 3.75 -10.89 16.18
N ILE A 234 4.14 -9.87 16.96
CA ILE A 234 5.26 -9.95 17.90
C ILE A 234 5.00 -11.12 18.87
N HIS A 235 5.67 -12.25 18.66
CA HIS A 235 5.69 -13.35 19.61
C HIS A 235 6.76 -13.05 20.67
N LEU A 236 6.39 -12.25 21.68
CA LEU A 236 7.32 -11.93 22.76
C LEU A 236 7.27 -13.03 23.83
N HIS A 237 8.42 -13.65 24.11
CA HIS A 237 8.59 -14.63 25.20
C HIS A 237 8.84 -13.95 26.57
N LEU A 238 8.79 -12.61 26.62
CA LEU A 238 9.03 -11.80 27.82
C LEU A 238 7.72 -11.44 28.53
N SER A 239 7.82 -11.18 29.84
CA SER A 239 6.75 -10.51 30.59
C SER A 239 6.45 -9.16 29.95
N ILE A 240 5.19 -8.92 29.58
CA ILE A 240 4.76 -7.68 28.90
C ILE A 240 5.11 -6.40 29.69
N LEU A 241 5.30 -6.50 31.01
CA LEU A 241 5.71 -5.38 31.86
C LEU A 241 7.17 -4.96 31.68
N GLU A 242 8.05 -5.89 31.29
CA GLU A 242 9.49 -5.63 31.08
C GLU A 242 9.80 -5.24 29.64
N LEU A 243 8.82 -5.35 28.75
CA LEU A 243 8.93 -4.93 27.36
C LEU A 243 9.28 -3.45 27.26
N SER A 244 10.39 -3.14 26.60
CA SER A 244 10.80 -1.76 26.27
C SER A 244 10.24 -1.30 24.92
N GLU A 245 10.17 0.01 24.72
CA GLU A 245 9.79 0.61 23.41
C GLU A 245 10.76 0.20 22.30
N ALA A 246 12.06 0.10 22.63
CA ALA A 246 13.07 -0.46 21.74
C ALA A 246 12.71 -1.90 21.34
N GLN A 247 12.55 -2.81 22.29
CA GLN A 247 12.23 -4.21 21.98
C GLN A 247 10.92 -4.38 21.20
N ALA A 248 9.88 -3.63 21.58
CA ALA A 248 8.56 -3.75 20.95
C ALA A 248 8.52 -3.16 19.53
N GLY A 249 9.29 -2.09 19.28
CA GLY A 249 9.39 -1.48 17.96
C GLY A 249 10.40 -2.14 17.02
N GLU A 250 11.24 -3.07 17.49
CA GLU A 250 12.38 -3.60 16.72
C GLU A 250 11.95 -4.18 15.37
N ALA A 251 10.97 -5.07 15.34
CA ALA A 251 10.50 -5.68 14.10
C ALA A 251 10.11 -4.65 13.02
N PHE A 252 9.47 -3.55 13.42
CA PHE A 252 9.05 -2.48 12.50
C PHE A 252 10.25 -1.65 12.02
N ARG A 253 11.21 -1.37 12.91
CA ARG A 253 12.44 -0.64 12.55
C ARG A 253 13.33 -1.47 11.64
N THR A 254 13.55 -2.74 11.95
CA THR A 254 14.35 -3.65 11.10
C THR A 254 13.72 -3.78 9.73
N TYR A 255 12.40 -4.01 9.66
CA TYR A 255 11.66 -4.06 8.39
C TYR A 255 11.83 -2.78 7.57
N TYR A 256 11.65 -1.62 8.21
CA TYR A 256 11.78 -0.33 7.54
C TYR A 256 13.21 -0.05 7.07
N SER A 257 14.21 -0.23 7.94
CA SER A 257 15.63 -0.03 7.64
C SER A 257 16.12 -0.95 6.53
N HIS A 258 15.78 -2.24 6.57
CA HIS A 258 16.14 -3.19 5.53
C HIS A 258 15.51 -2.81 4.17
N GLY A 259 14.26 -2.34 4.19
CA GLY A 259 13.61 -1.84 2.99
C GLY A 259 14.29 -0.60 2.41
N LEU A 260 14.78 0.33 3.24
CA LEU A 260 15.48 1.54 2.79
C LEU A 260 16.86 1.24 2.19
N ILE A 261 17.65 0.33 2.77
CA ILE A 261 19.00 -0.03 2.25
C ILE A 261 18.92 -0.44 0.78
N SER A 262 17.87 -1.17 0.41
CA SER A 262 17.67 -1.64 -0.96
C SER A 262 17.18 -0.57 -1.97
N SER A 263 17.01 0.69 -1.56
CA SER A 263 16.27 1.69 -2.35
C SER A 263 17.10 2.84 -2.95
N ASN A 264 18.40 3.01 -2.64
CA ASN A 264 19.20 4.17 -3.08
C ASN A 264 18.53 5.54 -2.85
N ILE A 265 17.56 5.64 -1.93
CA ILE A 265 16.88 6.88 -1.58
C ILE A 265 17.80 7.67 -0.63
N ASN A 266 18.56 8.62 -1.17
CA ASN A 266 19.45 9.50 -0.40
C ASN A 266 18.74 10.65 0.33
N ASP A 267 17.42 10.78 0.16
CA ASP A 267 16.67 11.93 0.67
C ASP A 267 16.02 11.60 2.02
N LYS A 268 16.66 12.06 3.10
CA LYS A 268 16.15 11.95 4.48
C LYS A 268 15.10 13.01 4.82
N SER A 269 14.79 13.92 3.90
CA SER A 269 13.83 14.99 4.17
C SER A 269 12.39 14.49 3.94
N GLN A 270 11.58 14.51 5.02
CA GLN A 270 10.12 14.32 5.03
C GLN A 270 9.55 12.90 4.81
N SER A 271 10.34 11.83 4.92
CA SER A 271 9.77 10.47 4.96
C SER A 271 9.22 10.15 6.36
N GLN A 272 7.97 9.67 6.43
CA GLN A 272 7.38 9.20 7.68
C GLN A 272 8.22 8.05 8.22
N GLN A 273 8.45 8.00 9.53
CA GLN A 273 9.20 6.91 10.18
C GLN A 273 8.27 6.11 11.08
N PRO A 274 8.50 4.80 11.26
CA PRO A 274 7.75 4.04 12.24
C PRO A 274 8.22 4.42 13.65
N PHE A 275 7.30 4.40 14.60
CA PHE A 275 7.60 4.64 16.00
C PHE A 275 6.70 3.81 16.90
N MET A 276 7.15 3.60 18.13
CA MET A 276 6.34 2.97 19.18
C MET A 276 6.62 3.66 20.51
N LEU A 277 5.56 4.15 21.16
CA LEU A 277 5.65 4.91 22.39
C LEU A 277 4.61 4.40 23.40
N PHE A 278 4.98 4.36 24.68
CA PHE A 278 4.13 3.84 25.76
C PHE A 278 3.60 4.94 26.67
N GLY A 279 2.32 4.87 27.01
CA GLY A 279 1.68 5.71 28.02
C GLY A 279 1.99 7.20 27.84
N LYS A 280 2.50 7.84 28.89
CA LYS A 280 2.79 9.28 28.89
C LYS A 280 3.88 9.69 27.89
N HIS A 281 4.76 8.76 27.51
CA HIS A 281 5.86 8.99 26.57
C HIS A 281 5.36 9.08 25.12
N SER A 282 4.04 9.05 24.90
CA SER A 282 3.41 9.42 23.64
C SER A 282 3.00 10.89 23.59
N SER A 283 3.46 11.74 24.53
CA SER A 283 3.15 13.19 24.55
C SER A 283 3.64 13.91 23.29
N SER A 284 3.14 15.13 23.05
CA SER A 284 3.61 15.95 21.92
C SER A 284 5.12 16.19 21.96
N GLU A 285 5.67 16.45 23.14
CA GLU A 285 7.12 16.69 23.33
C GLU A 285 7.94 15.45 23.01
N ASP A 286 7.49 14.27 23.44
CA ASP A 286 8.21 13.02 23.21
C ASP A 286 8.12 12.58 21.74
N LEU A 287 6.99 12.84 21.07
CA LEU A 287 6.80 12.61 19.63
C LEU A 287 7.74 13.48 18.78
N GLU A 288 7.92 14.75 19.14
CA GLU A 288 8.84 15.67 18.45
C GLU A 288 10.31 15.29 18.66
N ASN A 289 10.65 14.78 19.84
CA ASN A 289 12.00 14.38 20.21
C ASN A 289 12.32 12.90 19.91
N TYR A 290 11.38 12.15 19.33
CA TYR A 290 11.55 10.73 19.09
C TYR A 290 12.73 10.46 18.14
N SER A 291 13.61 9.54 18.55
CA SER A 291 14.72 9.08 17.72
C SER A 291 14.47 7.67 17.20
N PHE A 292 14.22 7.55 15.90
CA PHE A 292 14.11 6.25 15.23
C PHE A 292 15.38 5.40 15.38
N ASN A 293 16.56 6.02 15.30
CA ASN A 293 17.84 5.32 15.37
C ASN A 293 18.24 4.91 16.80
N PHE A 294 17.72 5.60 17.81
CA PHE A 294 18.09 5.41 19.21
C PHE A 294 16.84 5.29 20.09
N PRO A 295 16.05 4.22 19.91
CA PRO A 295 14.89 3.97 20.75
C PRO A 295 15.31 3.67 22.19
N SER A 296 14.46 4.01 23.16
CA SER A 296 14.77 3.85 24.57
C SER A 296 14.56 2.40 25.06
N GLU A 297 15.59 1.84 25.70
CA GLU A 297 15.49 0.58 26.45
C GLU A 297 14.98 0.79 27.89
N SER A 298 15.08 2.03 28.42
CA SER A 298 14.66 2.35 29.78
C SER A 298 13.16 2.63 29.89
N HIS A 299 12.52 3.01 28.79
CA HIS A 299 11.07 3.17 28.68
C HIS A 299 10.40 1.81 28.50
N GLN A 300 9.93 1.27 29.61
CA GLN A 300 9.28 -0.04 29.69
C GLN A 300 7.80 0.12 30.03
N VAL A 301 7.00 -0.88 29.71
CA VAL A 301 5.57 -0.87 30.04
C VAL A 301 5.35 -0.63 31.54
N ARG A 302 6.20 -1.14 32.43
CA ARG A 302 6.06 -0.95 33.89
C ARG A 302 6.29 0.46 34.43
N ASN A 303 6.95 1.36 33.68
CA ASN A 303 7.43 2.65 34.22
C ASN A 303 7.06 3.89 33.38
N THR A 304 6.32 3.70 32.28
CA THR A 304 5.92 4.76 31.32
C THR A 304 4.51 5.31 31.56
N GLY A 305 3.85 4.90 32.64
CA GLY A 305 2.60 5.48 33.13
C GLY A 305 2.80 6.76 33.95
N PRO A 306 1.71 7.44 34.32
CA PRO A 306 1.74 8.59 35.22
C PRO A 306 2.50 8.24 36.51
N ARG A 307 3.37 9.14 36.97
CA ARG A 307 4.20 8.96 38.19
C ARG A 307 5.11 7.72 38.17
N GLY A 308 5.48 7.23 36.99
CA GLY A 308 6.34 6.05 36.86
C GLY A 308 5.60 4.73 37.10
N SER A 309 4.27 4.75 37.06
CA SER A 309 3.44 3.54 37.08
C SER A 309 3.50 2.79 35.74
N ALA A 310 2.78 1.67 35.64
CA ALA A 310 2.65 0.95 34.39
C ALA A 310 1.82 1.74 33.36
N ALA A 311 2.24 1.73 32.10
CA ALA A 311 1.50 2.29 30.98
C ALA A 311 0.17 1.57 30.78
N THR A 312 -0.85 2.34 30.42
CA THR A 312 -2.20 1.85 30.13
C THR A 312 -2.42 1.59 28.65
N HIS A 313 -1.59 2.18 27.79
CA HIS A 313 -1.70 2.09 26.33
C HIS A 313 -0.34 2.28 25.65
N MET A 314 -0.30 1.99 24.36
CA MET A 314 0.80 2.30 23.45
C MET A 314 0.28 2.91 22.16
N VAL A 315 1.07 3.80 21.57
CA VAL A 315 0.86 4.35 20.24
C VAL A 315 1.90 3.73 19.31
N LEU A 316 1.45 3.17 18.20
CA LEU A 316 2.29 2.55 17.18
C LEU A 316 2.02 3.23 15.84
N GLN A 317 3.09 3.60 15.14
CA GLN A 317 3.06 3.93 13.72
C GLN A 317 3.90 2.93 12.93
N CYS A 318 3.26 2.31 11.94
CA CYS A 318 3.87 1.44 10.96
C CYS A 318 3.98 2.20 9.62
N VAL A 319 5.12 2.08 8.96
CA VAL A 319 5.40 2.70 7.67
C VAL A 319 5.96 1.64 6.73
N ALA A 320 5.39 1.53 5.54
CA ALA A 320 5.97 0.71 4.48
C ALA A 320 7.24 1.40 3.93
N PRO A 321 8.40 0.72 3.89
CA PRO A 321 9.65 1.35 3.44
C PRO A 321 9.66 1.69 1.95
N LYS A 322 8.85 1.00 1.14
CA LYS A 322 8.80 1.12 -0.33
C LYS A 322 7.39 1.44 -0.84
N GLY A 323 6.69 2.37 -0.19
CA GLY A 323 5.34 2.65 -0.64
C GLY A 323 4.63 3.75 0.11
N PRO A 324 3.38 4.00 -0.30
CA PRO A 324 2.57 5.08 0.26
C PRO A 324 1.83 4.69 1.54
N LEU A 325 2.03 3.47 2.05
CA LEU A 325 1.21 2.93 3.13
C LEU A 325 1.79 3.25 4.50
N THR A 326 0.98 3.96 5.28
CA THR A 326 1.26 4.23 6.69
C THR A 326 0.01 4.04 7.52
N CYS A 327 0.21 3.63 8.76
CA CYS A 327 -0.87 3.25 9.66
C CYS A 327 -0.43 3.53 11.10
N SER A 328 -1.29 4.21 11.84
CA SER A 328 -1.07 4.56 13.23
C SER A 328 -2.26 4.06 14.06
N ARG A 329 -1.97 3.43 15.18
CA ARG A 329 -2.95 2.76 16.05
C ARG A 329 -2.61 3.01 17.50
N THR A 330 -3.63 3.08 18.33
CA THR A 330 -3.50 3.03 19.79
C THR A 330 -3.95 1.67 20.27
N TYR A 331 -3.12 1.02 21.08
CA TYR A 331 -3.42 -0.28 21.69
C TYR A 331 -3.42 -0.13 23.21
N PHE A 332 -4.23 -0.93 23.89
CA PHE A 332 -4.40 -0.84 25.34
C PHE A 332 -3.80 -2.04 26.06
N PHE A 333 -3.11 -1.77 27.16
CA PHE A 333 -2.53 -2.77 28.05
C PHE A 333 -3.52 -3.15 29.15
N GLY A 334 -3.82 -4.43 29.31
CA GLY A 334 -4.72 -4.99 30.34
C GLY A 334 -6.10 -5.43 29.81
N THR A 335 -6.90 -6.03 30.69
CA THR A 335 -8.29 -6.42 30.40
C THR A 335 -9.23 -5.23 30.61
N THR A 336 -10.10 -4.95 29.64
CA THR A 336 -11.14 -3.90 29.74
C THR A 336 -12.26 -4.25 30.74
N HIS A 337 -12.30 -5.50 31.20
CA HIS A 337 -13.25 -6.00 32.18
C HIS A 337 -12.54 -6.42 33.46
N SER A 338 -12.70 -5.62 34.52
CA SER A 338 -12.55 -6.04 35.91
C SER A 338 -13.91 -5.84 36.59
N PRO A 339 -14.65 -6.91 36.96
CA PRO A 339 -15.94 -6.79 37.65
C PRO A 339 -15.80 -6.21 39.07
N TYR A 340 -14.57 -6.13 39.60
CA TYR A 340 -14.26 -5.53 40.88
C TYR A 340 -12.99 -4.66 40.71
N LEU A 341 -13.12 -3.37 41.06
CA LEU A 341 -12.16 -2.28 40.87
C LEU A 341 -11.93 -1.80 39.44
N GLY A 342 -12.41 -0.58 39.18
CA GLY A 342 -12.23 0.15 37.94
C GLY A 342 -10.79 0.61 37.72
N GLU A 343 -10.40 0.56 36.45
CA GLU A 343 -9.41 1.49 35.92
C GLU A 343 -10.15 2.44 34.97
N GLU A 344 -10.83 3.43 35.55
CA GLU A 344 -11.61 4.48 34.86
C GLU A 344 -10.81 5.12 33.71
N ILE A 345 -9.49 5.23 33.87
CA ILE A 345 -8.54 5.75 32.86
C ILE A 345 -8.54 4.90 31.57
N LYS A 346 -8.62 3.57 31.66
CA LYS A 346 -8.60 2.70 30.46
C LYS A 346 -9.90 2.83 29.67
N ILE A 347 -11.02 2.88 30.37
CA ILE A 347 -12.34 3.11 29.77
C ILE A 347 -12.34 4.48 29.08
N LEU A 348 -11.86 5.52 29.77
CA LEU A 348 -11.72 6.87 29.23
C LEU A 348 -10.90 6.90 27.92
N LEU A 349 -9.68 6.37 27.92
CA LEU A 349 -8.83 6.41 26.73
C LEU A 349 -9.40 5.58 25.57
N SER A 350 -10.05 4.45 25.87
CA SER A 350 -10.74 3.64 24.85
C SER A 350 -11.92 4.36 24.20
N GLN A 351 -12.66 5.17 24.98
CA GLN A 351 -13.75 6.00 24.48
C GLN A 351 -13.23 7.15 23.61
N ILE A 352 -12.15 7.82 24.04
CA ILE A 352 -11.48 8.87 23.25
C ILE A 352 -10.96 8.28 21.93
N TYR A 353 -10.35 7.09 21.96
CA TYR A 353 -9.91 6.38 20.75
C TYR A 353 -11.09 6.02 19.83
N SER A 354 -12.20 5.53 20.38
CA SER A 354 -13.42 5.26 19.62
C SER A 354 -13.94 6.53 18.92
N ALA A 355 -13.94 7.67 19.61
CA ALA A 355 -14.29 8.97 19.02
C ALA A 355 -13.31 9.37 17.90
N ALA A 356 -12.00 9.16 18.07
CA ALA A 356 -10.99 9.42 17.05
C ALA A 356 -11.21 8.55 15.79
N VAL A 357 -11.55 7.27 15.96
CA VAL A 357 -11.91 6.37 14.85
C VAL A 357 -13.12 6.90 14.07
N GLN A 358 -14.20 7.25 14.77
CA GLN A 358 -15.41 7.80 14.14
C GLN A 358 -15.13 9.11 13.39
N SER A 359 -14.28 9.95 13.97
CA SER A 359 -13.82 11.20 13.37
C SER A 359 -13.08 10.98 12.06
N VAL A 360 -12.08 10.08 12.04
CA VAL A 360 -11.31 9.78 10.82
C VAL A 360 -12.22 9.21 9.73
N LEU A 361 -13.08 8.24 10.05
CA LEU A 361 -13.98 7.65 9.05
C LEU A 361 -14.96 8.68 8.47
N SER A 362 -15.43 9.62 9.27
CA SER A 362 -16.31 10.71 8.82
C SER A 362 -15.56 11.75 8.00
N GLY A 363 -14.33 12.08 8.38
CA GLY A 363 -13.42 12.94 7.61
C GLY A 363 -13.12 12.35 6.24
N ILE A 364 -12.77 11.06 6.16
CA ILE A 364 -12.54 10.35 4.89
C ILE A 364 -13.81 10.41 4.02
N LYS A 365 -14.97 10.06 4.58
CA LYS A 365 -16.23 10.11 3.84
C LYS A 365 -16.52 11.51 3.28
N CYS A 366 -16.31 12.55 4.09
CA CYS A 366 -16.48 13.94 3.65
C CYS A 366 -15.48 14.31 2.55
N TYR A 367 -14.21 13.93 2.71
CA TYR A 367 -13.18 14.16 1.70
C TYR A 367 -13.52 13.47 0.39
N SER A 368 -13.91 12.19 0.42
CA SER A 368 -14.31 11.45 -0.79
C SER A 368 -15.51 12.07 -1.51
N CYS A 369 -16.40 12.79 -0.82
CA CYS A 369 -17.54 13.47 -1.45
C CYS A 369 -17.22 14.89 -1.94
N SER A 370 -16.33 15.60 -1.25
CA SER A 370 -16.07 17.04 -1.50
C SER A 370 -14.72 17.33 -2.16
N SER A 371 -13.79 16.37 -2.10
CA SER A 371 -12.37 16.50 -2.43
C SER A 371 -11.70 17.71 -1.73
N SER A 372 -12.25 18.14 -0.59
CA SER A 372 -11.81 19.31 0.19
C SER A 372 -11.25 18.88 1.54
N ALA A 373 -9.96 19.14 1.77
CA ALA A 373 -9.29 18.81 3.02
C ALA A 373 -9.80 19.65 4.20
N SER A 374 -10.07 20.94 3.98
CA SER A 374 -10.60 21.84 5.02
C SER A 374 -12.00 21.41 5.48
N LYS A 375 -12.89 21.07 4.54
CA LYS A 375 -14.23 20.58 4.88
C LYS A 375 -14.18 19.23 5.59
N ALA A 376 -13.29 18.34 5.16
CA ALA A 376 -13.08 17.05 5.82
C ALA A 376 -12.59 17.23 7.26
N LYS A 377 -11.66 18.18 7.50
CA LYS A 377 -11.18 18.53 8.83
C LYS A 377 -12.29 19.04 9.74
N GLU A 378 -13.10 19.98 9.25
CA GLU A 378 -14.24 20.51 10.01
C GLU A 378 -15.23 19.39 10.39
N VAL A 379 -15.57 18.50 9.46
CA VAL A 379 -16.48 17.38 9.72
C VAL A 379 -15.87 16.38 10.69
N ALA A 380 -14.58 16.06 10.56
CA ALA A 380 -13.87 15.15 11.45
C ALA A 380 -13.84 15.69 12.88
N GLU A 381 -13.40 16.93 13.08
CA GLU A 381 -13.33 17.57 14.40
C GLU A 381 -14.72 17.68 15.05
N ASN A 382 -15.75 18.09 14.30
CA ASN A 382 -17.11 18.15 14.83
C ASN A 382 -17.63 16.76 15.21
N THR A 383 -17.37 15.73 14.41
CA THR A 383 -17.76 14.34 14.72
C THR A 383 -17.07 13.84 15.99
N PHE A 384 -15.78 14.15 16.16
CA PHE A 384 -15.04 13.83 17.37
C PHE A 384 -15.71 14.41 18.62
N LEU A 385 -16.07 15.70 18.58
CA LEU A 385 -16.71 16.40 19.70
C LEU A 385 -18.10 15.84 20.03
N VAL A 386 -18.91 15.54 19.00
CA VAL A 386 -20.23 14.92 19.19
C VAL A 386 -20.11 13.52 19.80
N ALA A 387 -19.11 12.74 19.38
CA ALA A 387 -18.84 11.43 19.95
C ALA A 387 -18.44 11.53 21.44
N LEU A 388 -17.60 12.49 21.83
CA LEU A 388 -17.24 12.75 23.23
C LEU A 388 -18.47 13.09 24.08
N ASP A 389 -19.39 13.92 23.59
CA ASP A 389 -20.62 14.26 24.31
C ASP A 389 -21.49 13.02 24.54
N SER A 390 -21.63 12.18 23.52
CA SER A 390 -22.43 10.94 23.60
C SER A 390 -21.88 9.92 24.61
N MET A 391 -20.59 10.02 24.94
CA MET A 391 -19.92 9.15 25.90
C MET A 391 -19.81 9.79 27.30
N ASN A 392 -20.50 10.91 27.53
CA ASN A 392 -20.45 11.70 28.78
C ASN A 392 -19.05 12.22 29.14
N LEU A 393 -18.20 12.49 28.14
CA LEU A 393 -16.84 13.02 28.32
C LEU A 393 -16.77 14.55 28.15
N SER A 394 -17.87 15.25 28.43
CA SER A 394 -18.01 16.69 28.25
C SER A 394 -16.99 17.51 29.07
N GLN A 395 -16.50 16.99 30.20
CA GLN A 395 -15.43 17.62 30.99
C GLN A 395 -14.08 17.69 30.27
N TYR A 396 -13.82 16.81 29.30
CA TYR A 396 -12.60 16.81 28.49
C TYR A 396 -12.74 17.62 27.20
N ARG A 397 -13.98 17.94 26.81
CA ARG A 397 -14.33 18.50 25.49
C ARG A 397 -13.53 19.76 25.14
N SER A 398 -13.50 20.75 26.03
CA SER A 398 -12.85 22.04 25.75
C SER A 398 -11.35 21.87 25.51
N PHE A 399 -10.69 21.08 26.36
CA PHE A 399 -9.27 20.78 26.26
C PHE A 399 -8.96 19.99 24.99
N LEU A 400 -9.63 18.86 24.77
CA LEU A 400 -9.38 18.01 23.60
C LEU A 400 -9.70 18.72 22.28
N ARG A 401 -10.72 19.59 22.25
CA ARG A 401 -11.04 20.43 21.08
C ARG A 401 -9.87 21.33 20.67
N SER A 402 -9.18 21.92 21.64
CA SER A 402 -8.07 22.84 21.35
C SER A 402 -6.80 22.13 20.86
N LYS A 403 -6.70 20.81 21.07
CA LYS A 403 -5.48 20.02 20.81
C LYS A 403 -5.63 18.96 19.74
N CYS A 404 -6.85 18.48 19.45
CA CYS A 404 -7.04 17.45 18.44
C CYS A 404 -6.59 17.94 17.06
N GLU A 405 -5.87 17.10 16.34
CA GLU A 405 -5.36 17.39 15.01
C GLU A 405 -5.84 16.32 14.03
N PHE A 406 -6.66 16.77 13.07
CA PHE A 406 -7.01 15.96 11.91
C PHE A 406 -6.21 16.39 10.68
N SER A 407 -5.66 15.40 9.96
CA SER A 407 -4.93 15.63 8.72
C SER A 407 -5.25 14.57 7.66
N ILE A 408 -5.12 14.95 6.39
CA ILE A 408 -5.13 14.05 5.24
C ILE A 408 -3.88 14.34 4.42
N GLN A 409 -3.12 13.31 4.08
CA GLN A 409 -1.91 13.43 3.29
C GLN A 409 -1.98 12.47 2.10
N ALA A 410 -1.61 12.94 0.91
CA ALA A 410 -1.44 12.09 -0.26
C ALA A 410 0.03 11.66 -0.34
N VAL A 411 0.28 10.38 -0.58
CA VAL A 411 1.63 9.82 -0.60
C VAL A 411 1.84 9.06 -1.90
N ASN A 412 2.94 9.36 -2.61
CA ASN A 412 3.28 8.70 -3.87
C ASN A 412 3.90 7.31 -3.66
N LYS A 413 4.18 6.58 -4.76
CA LYS A 413 4.74 5.22 -4.71
C LYS A 413 6.12 5.14 -4.04
N GLN A 414 6.83 6.26 -3.94
CA GLN A 414 8.13 6.36 -3.28
C GLN A 414 8.02 6.77 -1.80
N GLY A 415 6.81 6.87 -1.24
CA GLY A 415 6.62 7.24 0.17
C GLY A 415 6.72 8.74 0.44
N ARG A 416 6.73 9.60 -0.60
CA ARG A 416 6.80 11.06 -0.45
C ARG A 416 5.41 11.68 -0.38
N ILE A 417 5.24 12.62 0.55
CA ILE A 417 4.01 13.39 0.68
C ILE A 417 3.92 14.39 -0.48
N ILE A 418 2.78 14.40 -1.18
CA ILE A 418 2.47 15.35 -2.24
C ILE A 418 1.25 16.21 -1.88
N PRO A 419 1.19 17.47 -2.35
CA PRO A 419 0.06 18.35 -2.05
C PRO A 419 -1.27 17.78 -2.55
N LEU A 420 -2.31 17.82 -1.72
CA LEU A 420 -3.68 17.39 -2.11
C LEU A 420 -4.29 18.24 -3.24
N THR A 421 -3.75 19.43 -3.50
CA THR A 421 -4.16 20.30 -4.62
C THR A 421 -3.60 19.83 -5.96
N ASP A 422 -2.59 18.97 -5.96
CA ASP A 422 -1.98 18.46 -7.18
C ASP A 422 -2.94 17.51 -7.91
N LYS A 423 -2.95 17.58 -9.25
CA LYS A 423 -3.73 16.67 -10.10
C LYS A 423 -3.29 15.23 -9.91
N GLU A 424 -2.00 14.99 -9.68
CA GLU A 424 -1.44 13.65 -9.47
C GLU A 424 -1.94 13.01 -8.17
N SER A 425 -2.24 13.82 -7.15
CA SER A 425 -2.72 13.35 -5.85
C SER A 425 -4.00 12.51 -5.95
N ARG A 426 -4.78 12.67 -7.03
CA ARG A 426 -5.99 11.87 -7.30
C ARG A 426 -5.69 10.39 -7.46
N TYR A 427 -4.54 10.05 -8.01
CA TYR A 427 -4.17 8.67 -8.36
C TYR A 427 -3.25 8.02 -7.33
N VAL A 428 -3.08 8.61 -6.15
CA VAL A 428 -2.25 8.06 -5.08
C VAL A 428 -3.05 7.76 -3.83
N VAL A 429 -2.48 6.90 -2.98
CA VAL A 429 -3.05 6.56 -1.67
C VAL A 429 -3.00 7.79 -0.78
N LYS A 430 -4.04 7.96 0.03
CA LYS A 430 -4.17 9.02 1.01
C LYS A 430 -4.23 8.40 2.39
N THR A 431 -3.60 9.01 3.37
CA THR A 431 -3.70 8.63 4.78
C THR A 431 -4.43 9.75 5.52
N ALA A 432 -5.56 9.43 6.14
CA ALA A 432 -6.24 10.32 7.07
C ALA A 432 -5.86 9.96 8.50
N SER A 433 -5.57 10.93 9.35
CA SER A 433 -5.17 10.71 10.75
C SER A 433 -5.91 11.65 11.68
N MET A 434 -6.21 11.15 12.89
CA MET A 434 -6.61 11.95 14.05
C MET A 434 -5.62 11.67 15.18
N THR A 435 -4.94 12.72 15.61
CA THR A 435 -4.05 12.72 16.77
C THR A 435 -4.68 13.56 17.87
N VAL A 436 -4.78 12.99 19.07
CA VAL A 436 -5.30 13.64 20.27
C VAL A 436 -4.19 13.65 21.31
N PRO A 437 -3.37 14.71 21.34
CA PRO A 437 -2.20 14.74 22.20
C PRO A 437 -2.51 15.17 23.63
N ASP A 438 -1.63 14.75 24.54
CA ASP A 438 -1.54 15.22 25.93
C ASP A 438 -2.83 15.16 26.73
N ILE A 439 -3.51 14.01 26.72
CA ILE A 439 -4.79 13.82 27.39
C ILE A 439 -4.59 13.97 28.91
N PRO A 440 -5.35 14.86 29.60
CA PRO A 440 -5.12 15.14 31.01
C PRO A 440 -5.72 14.06 31.90
N ASP A 441 -5.07 13.77 33.03
CA ASP A 441 -5.62 12.95 34.11
C ASP A 441 -6.43 13.84 35.08
N LEU A 442 -7.68 14.11 34.75
CA LEU A 442 -8.57 14.92 35.60
C LEU A 442 -9.00 14.21 36.88
N GLN A 443 -8.77 12.89 37.01
CA GLN A 443 -9.26 12.10 38.13
C GLN A 443 -8.23 11.91 39.24
N ARG A 444 -6.93 11.82 38.91
CA ARG A 444 -5.91 11.43 39.89
C ARG A 444 -4.77 12.41 40.15
N ASP A 445 -4.51 13.44 39.31
CA ASP A 445 -3.74 14.67 39.68
C ASP A 445 -3.31 15.61 38.50
N ARG A 446 -4.20 16.02 37.58
CA ARG A 446 -3.86 16.90 36.41
C ARG A 446 -2.57 16.51 35.66
N GLY A 447 -2.19 15.23 35.67
CA GLY A 447 -1.03 14.71 34.96
C GLY A 447 -1.31 14.52 33.48
N ASN A 448 -0.30 14.21 32.68
CA ASN A 448 -0.48 13.80 31.28
C ASN A 448 -0.61 12.27 31.23
N LEU A 449 -1.69 11.77 30.61
CA LEU A 449 -1.90 10.35 30.37
C LEU A 449 -1.12 9.86 29.14
N GLY A 450 -0.78 10.75 28.21
CA GLY A 450 -0.25 10.45 26.89
C GLY A 450 -1.19 10.88 25.78
N SER A 451 -1.05 10.28 24.61
CA SER A 451 -1.77 10.65 23.40
C SER A 451 -2.50 9.45 22.80
N VAL A 452 -3.54 9.74 22.02
CA VAL A 452 -4.27 8.73 21.25
C VAL A 452 -4.18 9.09 19.78
N VAL A 453 -3.85 8.10 18.95
CA VAL A 453 -3.73 8.26 17.49
C VAL A 453 -4.50 7.14 16.78
N PHE A 454 -5.21 7.53 15.73
CA PHE A 454 -5.78 6.62 14.73
C PHE A 454 -5.57 7.19 13.33
N SER A 455 -5.08 6.37 12.40
CA SER A 455 -5.00 6.75 10.99
C SER A 455 -5.49 5.65 10.05
N GLU A 456 -5.96 5.98 8.85
CA GLU A 456 -6.41 4.98 7.89
C GLU A 456 -5.96 5.39 6.48
N SER A 457 -5.39 4.43 5.76
CA SER A 457 -5.03 4.57 4.35
C SER A 457 -6.25 4.28 3.46
N PHE A 458 -6.51 5.14 2.49
CA PHE A 458 -7.64 5.03 1.57
C PHE A 458 -7.30 5.48 0.15
N LEU A 459 -8.05 4.97 -0.82
CA LEU A 459 -8.01 5.39 -2.21
C LEU A 459 -9.37 5.98 -2.60
N GLU A 460 -9.34 7.15 -3.23
CA GLU A 460 -10.52 7.79 -3.82
C GLU A 460 -10.69 7.30 -5.25
N SER A 461 -11.82 6.66 -5.56
CA SER A 461 -12.22 6.36 -6.93
C SER A 461 -13.58 6.99 -7.21
N SER A 462 -13.73 7.59 -8.39
CA SER A 462 -15.02 8.10 -8.84
C SER A 462 -15.33 7.60 -10.24
N ILE A 463 -16.52 7.04 -10.41
CA ILE A 463 -17.05 6.56 -11.68
C ILE A 463 -18.16 7.54 -12.07
N ASN A 464 -17.90 8.35 -13.10
CA ASN A 464 -18.92 9.22 -13.68
C ASN A 464 -19.85 8.38 -14.58
N ILE A 465 -21.11 8.21 -14.19
CA ILE A 465 -22.10 7.52 -15.02
C ILE A 465 -22.86 8.57 -15.83
N GLN A 466 -22.65 8.57 -17.15
CA GLN A 466 -23.21 9.56 -18.08
C GLN A 466 -24.75 9.70 -18.02
N GLN A 467 -25.48 8.72 -17.47
CA GLN A 467 -26.96 8.76 -17.37
C GLN A 467 -27.53 8.86 -15.95
N ARG A 468 -26.72 8.79 -14.87
CA ARG A 468 -27.23 8.76 -13.47
C ARG A 468 -26.41 9.59 -12.47
N GLY A 469 -25.51 10.45 -12.94
CA GLY A 469 -24.62 11.23 -12.08
C GLY A 469 -23.34 10.48 -11.67
N THR A 470 -22.50 11.14 -10.86
CA THR A 470 -21.23 10.58 -10.39
C THR A 470 -21.44 9.61 -9.24
N ILE A 471 -21.03 8.35 -9.39
CA ILE A 471 -20.91 7.39 -8.29
C ILE A 471 -19.47 7.43 -7.78
N ARG A 472 -19.26 7.83 -6.52
CA ARG A 472 -17.94 7.78 -5.88
C ARG A 472 -17.83 6.52 -5.03
N ILE A 473 -16.75 5.77 -5.22
CA ILE A 473 -16.46 4.51 -4.51
C ILE A 473 -15.18 4.72 -3.71
N GLN A 474 -15.27 4.52 -2.40
CA GLN A 474 -14.14 4.59 -1.49
C GLN A 474 -13.60 3.19 -1.23
N PHE A 475 -12.28 3.01 -1.37
CA PHE A 475 -11.59 1.82 -0.93
C PHE A 475 -10.77 2.16 0.31
N SER A 476 -11.05 1.49 1.43
CA SER A 476 -10.26 1.61 2.66
C SER A 476 -9.41 0.36 2.84
N LEU A 477 -8.11 0.55 3.01
CA LEU A 477 -7.15 -0.52 3.30
C LEU A 477 -7.10 -0.72 4.80
N ASN A 478 -7.87 -1.68 5.31
CA ASN A 478 -8.11 -1.83 6.73
C ASN A 478 -7.07 -2.77 7.37
N MET A 479 -6.16 -2.22 8.18
CA MET A 479 -5.42 -2.99 9.19
C MET A 479 -6.21 -3.05 10.50
N ASN A 480 -6.25 -4.23 11.13
CA ASN A 480 -7.06 -4.58 12.32
C ASN A 480 -7.29 -3.41 13.30
N ARG A 481 -8.54 -3.21 13.73
CA ARG A 481 -9.01 -1.97 14.38
C ARG A 481 -8.86 -1.95 15.91
N LEU A 482 -8.79 -3.11 16.55
CA LEU A 482 -8.53 -3.26 17.97
C LEU A 482 -7.71 -4.52 18.23
N LEU A 483 -6.66 -4.39 19.06
CA LEU A 483 -5.99 -5.49 19.75
C LEU A 483 -5.78 -5.05 21.21
N SER A 484 -6.26 -5.84 22.17
CA SER A 484 -5.90 -5.67 23.59
C SER A 484 -5.02 -6.83 24.03
N HIS A 485 -4.01 -6.55 24.86
CA HIS A 485 -3.14 -7.57 25.45
C HIS A 485 -3.26 -7.52 26.97
N SER A 486 -3.57 -8.63 27.61
CA SER A 486 -3.66 -8.69 29.07
C SER A 486 -2.27 -8.59 29.72
N THR A 487 -2.13 -7.73 30.73
CA THR A 487 -0.90 -7.58 31.52
C THR A 487 -0.91 -8.37 32.83
N LYS A 488 -2.01 -9.06 33.15
CA LYS A 488 -2.13 -9.82 34.40
C LYS A 488 -1.78 -11.29 34.18
N GLY A 489 -0.72 -11.76 34.84
CA GLY A 489 -0.50 -13.18 35.07
C GLY A 489 -1.59 -13.72 36.00
N LYS A 490 -2.40 -14.66 35.49
CA LYS A 490 -3.44 -15.41 36.21
C LYS A 490 -4.45 -14.55 36.99
N SER A 491 -5.55 -14.15 36.35
CA SER A 491 -6.82 -13.93 37.06
C SER A 491 -7.99 -13.88 36.08
N ASP A 492 -9.11 -14.45 36.51
CA ASP A 492 -10.33 -14.66 35.74
C ASP A 492 -10.87 -13.37 35.09
N SER A 493 -11.24 -13.47 33.81
CA SER A 493 -11.97 -12.43 33.08
C SER A 493 -13.25 -13.00 32.48
N HIS A 494 -14.25 -12.16 32.21
CA HIS A 494 -15.47 -12.51 31.47
C HIS A 494 -15.56 -11.63 30.21
N ILE A 495 -16.02 -12.19 29.09
CA ILE A 495 -16.00 -11.57 27.76
C ILE A 495 -17.41 -11.16 27.34
N ASN A 496 -17.57 -9.96 26.79
CA ASN A 496 -18.76 -9.58 26.03
C ASN A 496 -18.38 -8.87 24.71
N LYS A 497 -19.18 -9.12 23.65
CA LYS A 497 -18.85 -8.91 22.23
C LYS A 497 -18.46 -7.47 21.83
N GLN A 498 -17.32 -7.34 21.14
CA GLN A 498 -17.13 -6.41 20.00
C GLN A 498 -15.91 -6.83 19.16
N ASP A 499 -16.16 -7.17 17.88
CA ASP A 499 -15.20 -7.26 16.75
C ASP A 499 -13.74 -7.64 17.07
N GLU A 500 -13.52 -8.72 17.82
CA GLU A 500 -12.20 -9.29 18.07
C GLU A 500 -11.87 -10.34 17.01
N SER A 501 -10.63 -10.31 16.50
CA SER A 501 -10.16 -11.29 15.51
C SER A 501 -10.34 -12.70 16.05
N ILE A 502 -11.09 -13.55 15.34
CA ILE A 502 -11.30 -14.95 15.72
C ILE A 502 -9.94 -15.66 15.63
N ARG A 503 -9.29 -15.90 16.77
CA ARG A 503 -8.10 -16.76 16.89
C ARG A 503 -8.28 -17.78 18.02
N TYR A 504 -7.50 -18.85 17.94
CA TYR A 504 -7.67 -20.12 18.66
C TYR A 504 -7.83 -19.96 20.18
N TRP A 505 -9.02 -20.31 20.66
CA TRP A 505 -9.33 -20.49 22.07
C TRP A 505 -9.19 -21.98 22.44
N LYS A 506 -8.55 -22.28 23.57
CA LYS A 506 -8.62 -23.63 24.16
C LYS A 506 -9.72 -23.61 25.23
N ILE A 507 -10.72 -24.47 25.10
CA ILE A 507 -11.83 -24.59 26.05
C ILE A 507 -11.63 -25.87 26.87
N ILE A 508 -11.69 -25.76 28.19
CA ILE A 508 -11.61 -26.89 29.13
C ILE A 508 -12.90 -26.92 29.95
N PHE A 509 -13.55 -28.08 29.99
CA PHE A 509 -14.76 -28.31 30.79
C PHE A 509 -14.38 -28.88 32.16
N PHE A 510 -14.99 -28.37 33.23
CA PHE A 510 -14.86 -28.94 34.57
C PHE A 510 -16.19 -28.80 35.33
N SER A 511 -16.35 -29.45 36.49
CA SER A 511 -17.66 -29.61 37.16
C SER A 511 -18.38 -28.29 37.44
N GLU A 512 -17.62 -27.23 37.74
CA GLU A 512 -18.16 -25.93 38.14
C GLU A 512 -18.23 -24.89 37.00
N GLY A 513 -17.85 -25.23 35.76
CA GLY A 513 -17.88 -24.27 34.66
C GLY A 513 -16.98 -24.58 33.45
N LEU A 514 -16.70 -23.53 32.67
CA LEU A 514 -15.86 -23.58 31.48
C LEU A 514 -14.61 -22.70 31.68
N LEU A 515 -13.43 -23.22 31.37
CA LEU A 515 -12.19 -22.46 31.34
C LEU A 515 -11.80 -22.20 29.89
N PHE A 516 -11.77 -20.93 29.51
CA PHE A 516 -11.29 -20.45 28.23
C PHE A 516 -9.85 -19.99 28.39
N ILE A 517 -8.92 -20.52 27.59
CA ILE A 517 -7.53 -20.09 27.56
C ILE A 517 -7.30 -19.41 26.21
N HIS A 518 -6.97 -18.12 26.26
CA HIS A 518 -6.60 -17.32 25.11
C HIS A 518 -5.12 -16.98 25.14
N SER A 519 -4.47 -16.99 23.99
CA SER A 519 -3.06 -16.63 23.86
C SER A 519 -2.77 -15.16 24.25
N GLN A 520 -3.74 -14.24 24.11
CA GLN A 520 -3.56 -12.80 24.42
C GLN A 520 -4.25 -12.35 25.71
N TYR A 521 -5.29 -13.06 26.16
CA TYR A 521 -6.12 -12.65 27.31
C TYR A 521 -5.87 -13.51 28.55
N GLY A 522 -5.09 -14.60 28.41
CA GLY A 522 -4.86 -15.54 29.50
C GLY A 522 -6.08 -16.45 29.72
N SER A 523 -6.26 -16.90 30.96
CA SER A 523 -7.32 -17.83 31.35
C SER A 523 -8.55 -17.12 31.90
N VAL A 524 -9.71 -17.43 31.34
CA VAL A 524 -11.04 -16.92 31.66
C VAL A 524 -11.89 -18.07 32.18
N THR A 525 -12.26 -18.06 33.45
CA THR A 525 -13.23 -19.01 33.98
C THR A 525 -14.65 -18.45 33.84
N LEU A 526 -15.55 -19.23 33.25
CA LEU A 526 -16.99 -18.99 33.21
C LEU A 526 -17.71 -19.98 34.15
N PRO A 527 -18.12 -19.55 35.36
CA PRO A 527 -18.89 -20.37 36.28
C PRO A 527 -20.19 -20.87 35.65
N LYS A 528 -20.61 -22.07 36.04
CA LYS A 528 -21.86 -22.68 35.58
C LYS A 528 -23.07 -21.78 35.83
N ASP A 529 -23.11 -21.07 36.95
CA ASP A 529 -24.20 -20.15 37.33
C ASP A 529 -24.40 -18.99 36.34
N HIS A 530 -23.37 -18.67 35.55
CA HIS A 530 -23.43 -17.61 34.52
C HIS A 530 -23.83 -18.17 33.13
N ILE A 531 -23.91 -19.49 32.97
CA ILE A 531 -24.26 -20.15 31.71
C ILE A 531 -25.76 -20.36 31.67
N LYS A 532 -26.47 -19.56 30.86
CA LYS A 532 -27.94 -19.71 30.71
C LYS A 532 -28.33 -20.84 29.77
N THR A 533 -27.62 -20.98 28.66
CA THR A 533 -27.91 -21.98 27.61
C THR A 533 -26.66 -22.34 26.84
N ILE A 534 -26.45 -23.62 26.55
CA ILE A 534 -25.41 -24.11 25.64
C ILE A 534 -26.10 -24.65 24.38
N LYS A 535 -25.67 -24.18 23.21
CA LYS A 535 -26.18 -24.64 21.90
C LYS A 535 -25.06 -25.23 21.07
N PHE A 536 -25.25 -26.45 20.59
CA PHE A 536 -24.34 -27.14 19.68
C PHE A 536 -24.87 -27.00 18.26
N TYR A 537 -23.99 -26.66 17.31
CA TYR A 537 -24.33 -26.49 15.91
C TYR A 537 -23.52 -27.47 15.07
N ASP A 538 -24.15 -28.00 14.02
CA ASP A 538 -23.44 -28.72 12.97
C ASP A 538 -22.69 -27.67 12.12
N PRO A 539 -21.35 -27.76 12.02
CA PRO A 539 -20.54 -26.78 11.31
C PRO A 539 -20.84 -26.72 9.80
N VAL A 540 -21.45 -27.76 9.21
CA VAL A 540 -21.73 -27.82 7.77
C VAL A 540 -23.04 -27.12 7.42
N CYS A 541 -24.07 -27.24 8.27
CA CYS A 541 -25.41 -26.72 7.97
C CYS A 541 -25.87 -25.57 8.87
N MET A 542 -25.08 -25.18 9.88
CA MET A 542 -25.41 -24.17 10.90
C MET A 542 -26.76 -24.38 11.60
N ARG A 543 -27.30 -25.60 11.57
CA ARG A 543 -28.52 -25.95 12.32
C ARG A 543 -28.13 -26.30 13.74
N THR A 544 -28.96 -25.88 14.70
CA THR A 544 -28.79 -26.29 16.09
C THR A 544 -29.08 -27.78 16.20
N VAL A 545 -28.06 -28.55 16.59
CA VAL A 545 -28.15 -30.00 16.78
C VAL A 545 -28.68 -30.31 18.18
N HIS A 546 -28.28 -29.51 19.18
CA HIS A 546 -28.73 -29.71 20.55
C HIS A 546 -28.73 -28.38 21.33
N THR A 547 -29.75 -28.17 22.17
CA THR A 547 -29.75 -27.10 23.17
C THR A 547 -29.79 -27.73 24.56
N VAL A 548 -28.94 -27.27 25.46
CA VAL A 548 -28.95 -27.61 26.88
C VAL A 548 -29.24 -26.33 27.65
N SER A 549 -30.37 -26.28 28.36
CA SER A 549 -30.66 -25.21 29.31
C SER A 549 -29.96 -25.54 30.62
N CYS A 550 -29.11 -24.64 31.08
CA CYS A 550 -28.38 -24.81 32.34
C CYS A 550 -29.13 -24.04 33.42
N PHE A 551 -29.58 -24.75 34.46
CA PHE A 551 -30.04 -24.22 35.74
C PHE A 551 -29.13 -24.75 36.83
#